data_AF-A0AAD4G7H9-F1
#
_entry.id   AF-A0AAD4G7H9-F1
#
_cell.length_a   1.000
_cell.length_b   1.000
_cell.length_c   1.000
_cell.angle_alpha   90.00
_cell.angle_beta   90.00
_cell.angle_gamma   90.00
#
_symmetry.space_group_name_H-M   'P 1'
#
loop_
_entity.id
_entity.type
_entity.pdbx_description
1 polymer ?
#
loop_
_entity_poly.entity_id
_entity_poly.type
_entity_poly.pdbx_seq_one_letter_code
_entity_poly.pdbx_strand_id
1 'polypeptide(L)'
;VPYYPYLTTQFSLAYDVYLEIIRQVTALLQKVLGHDGKDWHLQNSCPACCYRLEDELQLDIEWLVSIDGNNSLKHWDKLSYGINKREDSCVAQSDFWITPKEVDRF
;
A
#
# COMPACT_ATOMS: atom_id res chain seq x y z
N VAL A 1 33.57 4.35 0.09
CA VAL A 1 33.03 4.84 -1.20
C VAL A 1 32.44 6.22 -0.94
N PRO A 2 32.83 7.28 -1.69
CA PRO A 2 32.27 8.61 -1.49
C PRO A 2 30.77 8.66 -1.85
N TYR A 3 29.99 9.40 -1.07
CA TYR A 3 28.57 9.61 -1.31
C TYR A 3 28.35 10.66 -2.40
N TYR A 4 27.56 10.33 -3.41
CA TYR A 4 27.19 11.22 -4.51
C TYR A 4 25.68 11.47 -4.49
N PRO A 5 25.22 12.63 -3.96
CA PRO A 5 23.79 12.90 -3.80
C PRO A 5 22.98 12.80 -5.09
N TYR A 6 23.57 13.19 -6.22
CA TYR A 6 22.89 13.18 -7.52
C TYR A 6 22.50 11.76 -7.98
N LEU A 7 23.27 10.72 -7.59
CA LEU A 7 22.96 9.34 -7.94
C LEU A 7 21.69 8.86 -7.21
N THR A 8 21.49 9.29 -5.96
CA THR A 8 20.25 9.00 -5.23
C THR A 8 19.05 9.62 -5.96
N THR A 9 19.16 10.87 -6.39
CA THR A 9 18.09 11.54 -7.14
C THR A 9 17.80 10.86 -8.48
N GLN A 10 18.84 10.53 -9.26
CA GLN A 10 18.67 9.85 -10.54
C GLN A 10 18.05 8.47 -10.38
N PHE A 11 18.47 7.71 -9.36
CA PHE A 11 17.90 6.41 -9.06
C PHE A 11 16.43 6.51 -8.64
N SER A 12 16.09 7.44 -7.73
CA SER A 12 14.70 7.66 -7.32
C SER A 12 13.81 8.01 -8.51
N LEU A 13 14.24 8.92 -9.39
CA LEU A 13 13.48 9.29 -10.58
C LEU A 13 13.28 8.10 -11.54
N ALA A 14 14.33 7.31 -11.78
CA ALA A 14 14.24 6.13 -12.62
C ALA A 14 13.29 5.07 -12.02
N TYR A 15 13.33 4.91 -10.69
CA TYR A 15 12.46 4.01 -9.96
C TYR A 15 10.99 4.45 -10.01
N ASP A 16 10.72 5.74 -9.83
CA ASP A 16 9.37 6.31 -9.94
C ASP A 16 8.77 6.08 -11.34
N VAL A 17 9.57 6.29 -12.40
CA VAL A 17 9.16 6.01 -13.78
C VAL A 17 8.87 4.52 -13.98
N TYR A 18 9.72 3.64 -13.45
CA TYR A 18 9.49 2.19 -13.51
C TYR A 18 8.17 1.80 -12.84
N LEU A 19 7.91 2.32 -11.63
CA LEU A 19 6.66 2.06 -10.91
C LEU A 19 5.44 2.58 -11.67
N GLU A 20 5.54 3.76 -12.29
CA GLU A 20 4.46 4.32 -13.12
C GLU A 20 4.14 3.41 -14.31
N ILE A 21 5.16 2.88 -15.00
CA ILE A 21 4.96 1.94 -16.12
C ILE A 21 4.23 0.67 -15.64
N ILE A 22 4.70 0.06 -14.55
CA ILE A 22 4.06 -1.14 -13.99
C ILE A 22 2.60 -0.86 -13.63
N ARG A 23 2.33 0.30 -13.04
CA ARG A 23 0.97 0.71 -12.66
C ARG A 23 0.05 0.88 -13.85
N GLN A 24 0.51 1.57 -14.90
CA GLN A 24 -0.31 1.74 -16.12
C GLN A 24 -0.61 0.41 -16.80
N VAL A 25 0.39 -0.46 -16.91
CA VAL A 25 0.19 -1.82 -17.47
C VAL A 25 -0.80 -2.61 -16.63
N THR A 26 -0.68 -2.56 -15.31
CA THR A 26 -1.60 -3.25 -14.40
C THR A 26 -3.02 -2.70 -14.52
N ALA A 27 -3.21 -1.39 -14.58
CA ALA A 27 -4.52 -0.78 -14.74
C ALA A 27 -5.19 -1.20 -16.07
N LEU A 28 -4.42 -1.26 -17.16
CA LEU A 28 -4.92 -1.76 -18.45
C LEU A 28 -5.33 -3.23 -18.36
N LEU A 29 -4.52 -4.07 -17.71
CA LEU A 29 -4.85 -5.47 -17.49
C LEU A 29 -6.13 -5.63 -16.66
N GLN A 30 -6.26 -4.91 -15.53
CA GLN A 30 -7.46 -5.00 -14.70
C GLN A 30 -8.71 -4.60 -15.50
N LYS A 31 -8.63 -3.52 -16.30
CA LYS A 31 -9.75 -3.10 -17.14
C LYS A 31 -10.11 -4.15 -18.20
N VAL A 32 -9.11 -4.74 -18.88
CA VAL A 32 -9.36 -5.78 -19.90
C VAL A 32 -9.97 -7.04 -19.29
N LEU A 33 -9.59 -7.37 -18.06
CA LEU A 33 -10.14 -8.50 -17.32
C LEU A 33 -11.48 -8.19 -16.62
N GLY A 34 -11.96 -6.94 -16.65
CA GLY A 34 -13.18 -6.53 -15.96
C GLY A 34 -13.04 -6.44 -14.43
N HIS A 35 -11.82 -6.25 -13.96
CA HIS A 35 -11.43 -6.18 -12.55
C HIS A 35 -11.31 -4.74 -12.03
N ASP A 36 -11.74 -3.74 -12.79
CA ASP A 36 -11.71 -2.31 -12.44
C ASP A 36 -12.95 -1.85 -11.66
N GLY A 37 -13.79 -2.80 -11.23
CA GLY A 37 -14.97 -2.56 -10.42
C GLY A 37 -14.63 -2.07 -9.00
N LYS A 38 -15.53 -1.29 -8.41
CA LYS A 38 -15.43 -0.87 -7.00
C LYS A 38 -15.39 -2.11 -6.11
N ASP A 39 -14.45 -2.15 -5.18
CA ASP A 39 -14.24 -3.26 -4.22
C ASP A 39 -13.95 -4.62 -4.90
N TRP A 40 -13.60 -4.64 -6.19
CA TRP A 40 -13.31 -5.89 -6.92
C TRP A 40 -12.19 -6.67 -6.25
N HIS A 41 -11.11 -5.99 -5.86
CA HIS A 41 -10.02 -6.61 -5.13
C HIS A 41 -10.48 -7.16 -3.78
N LEU A 42 -11.32 -6.46 -3.03
CA LEU A 42 -11.83 -6.97 -1.74
C LEU A 42 -12.65 -8.26 -1.91
N GLN A 43 -13.44 -8.33 -2.99
CA GLN A 43 -14.31 -9.48 -3.28
C GLN A 43 -13.56 -10.67 -3.89
N ASN A 44 -12.43 -10.43 -4.57
CA ASN A 44 -11.76 -11.44 -5.40
C ASN A 44 -10.28 -11.66 -5.05
N SER A 45 -9.69 -10.93 -4.10
CA SER A 45 -8.30 -11.14 -3.67
C SER A 45 -8.14 -12.42 -2.84
N CYS A 46 -6.92 -12.96 -2.90
CA CYS A 46 -6.44 -14.26 -2.41
C CYS A 46 -7.33 -15.04 -1.40
N PRO A 47 -7.55 -16.35 -1.64
CA PRO A 47 -8.29 -17.25 -0.76
C PRO A 47 -7.80 -17.38 0.68
N ALA A 48 -6.52 -17.12 0.95
CA ALA A 48 -6.00 -17.16 2.32
C ALA A 48 -6.45 -15.94 3.17
N CYS A 49 -7.03 -14.91 2.55
CA CYS A 49 -7.31 -13.65 3.23
C CYS A 49 -8.81 -13.43 3.47
N CYS A 50 -9.69 -13.64 2.48
CA CYS A 50 -11.13 -13.33 2.61
C CYS A 50 -12.10 -14.10 1.68
N TYR A 51 -11.63 -15.00 0.79
CA TYR A 51 -12.52 -15.68 -0.15
C TYR A 51 -13.28 -16.82 0.56
N ARG A 52 -14.61 -16.85 0.44
CA ARG A 52 -15.43 -17.96 0.93
C ARG A 52 -15.86 -18.86 -0.21
N LEU A 53 -15.68 -20.18 -0.06
CA LEU A 53 -16.25 -21.14 -1.01
C LEU A 53 -17.75 -21.31 -0.76
N GLU A 54 -18.51 -21.64 -1.80
CA GLU A 54 -19.98 -21.79 -1.73
C GLU A 54 -20.43 -22.82 -0.66
N ASP A 55 -19.59 -23.82 -0.39
CA ASP A 55 -19.84 -24.91 0.58
C ASP A 55 -18.92 -24.87 1.81
N GLU A 56 -18.30 -23.73 2.11
CA GLU A 56 -17.39 -23.61 3.25
C GLU A 56 -18.14 -23.58 4.60
N LEU A 57 -17.64 -24.34 5.58
CA LEU A 57 -18.18 -24.35 6.94
C LEU A 57 -17.97 -23.00 7.62
N GLN A 58 -19.03 -22.45 8.21
CA GLN A 58 -18.93 -21.22 8.98
C GLN A 58 -18.13 -21.46 10.27
N LEU A 59 -17.05 -20.71 10.45
CA LEU A 59 -16.22 -20.74 11.65
C LEU A 59 -16.75 -19.74 12.69
N ASP A 60 -16.68 -20.09 13.98
CA ASP A 60 -17.02 -19.16 15.09
C ASP A 60 -16.12 -17.90 15.10
N ILE A 61 -14.88 -18.05 14.61
CA ILE A 61 -13.92 -16.97 14.39
C ILE A 61 -13.43 -17.10 12.95
N GLU A 62 -13.96 -16.26 12.06
CA GLU A 62 -13.64 -16.29 10.63
C GLU A 62 -12.25 -15.70 10.32
N TRP A 63 -11.72 -14.84 11.20
CA TRP A 63 -10.45 -14.15 10.94
C TRP A 63 -9.73 -13.76 12.23
N LEU A 64 -8.42 -13.99 12.25
CA LEU A 64 -7.52 -13.49 13.29
C LEU A 64 -6.39 -12.71 12.63
N VAL A 65 -6.35 -11.40 12.84
CA VAL A 65 -5.31 -10.53 12.27
C VAL A 65 -4.40 -10.00 13.36
N SER A 66 -3.10 -9.95 13.07
CA SER A 66 -2.13 -9.18 13.84
C SER A 66 -1.50 -8.16 12.92
N ILE A 67 -1.58 -6.89 13.30
CA ILE A 67 -1.03 -5.78 12.52
C ILE A 67 0.03 -5.13 13.40
N ASP A 68 1.26 -5.04 12.91
CA ASP A 68 2.23 -4.14 13.51
C ASP A 68 1.75 -2.72 13.25
N GLY A 69 1.34 -2.00 14.29
CA GLY A 69 0.86 -0.62 14.23
C GLY A 69 1.94 0.40 13.84
N ASN A 70 2.97 -0.07 13.11
CA ASN A 70 4.13 0.67 12.68
C ASN A 70 4.85 1.34 13.86
N ASN A 71 4.95 0.63 14.99
CA ASN A 71 5.54 1.19 16.21
C ASN A 71 7.03 1.48 16.05
N SER A 72 7.70 0.80 15.11
CA SER A 72 9.07 1.10 14.71
C SER A 72 9.22 2.54 14.19
N LEU A 73 8.21 3.11 13.54
CA LEU A 73 8.20 4.51 13.08
C LEU A 73 8.14 5.53 14.24
N LYS A 74 7.67 5.11 15.42
CA LYS A 74 7.64 5.94 16.64
C LYS A 74 9.01 6.03 17.32
N HIS A 75 9.96 5.16 16.97
CA HIS A 75 11.34 5.20 17.49
C HIS A 75 12.25 6.18 16.74
N TRP A 76 11.72 6.88 15.73
CA TRP A 76 12.47 7.86 14.95
C TRP A 76 12.49 9.18 15.71
N ASP A 77 13.41 9.28 16.67
CA ASP A 77 13.63 10.46 17.49
C ASP A 77 14.11 11.66 16.64
N LYS A 78 13.69 12.88 17.04
CA LYS A 78 14.03 14.17 16.40
C LYS A 78 15.54 14.39 16.31
N LEU A 79 16.31 13.81 17.24
CA LEU A 79 17.77 13.88 17.24
C LEU A 79 18.40 13.15 16.03
N SER A 80 17.72 12.16 15.46
CA SER A 80 18.28 11.29 14.42
C SER A 80 18.05 11.82 12.99
N TYR A 81 16.98 12.59 12.74
CA TYR A 81 16.58 13.02 11.38
C TYR A 81 16.30 14.52 11.22
N GLY A 82 16.52 15.33 12.26
CA GLY A 82 16.42 16.79 12.20
C GLY A 82 15.07 17.34 12.66
N ILE A 83 15.05 18.68 12.85
CA ILE A 83 13.94 19.43 13.47
C ILE A 83 12.69 19.49 12.57
N ASN A 84 12.87 19.32 11.26
CA ASN A 84 11.79 19.47 10.29
C ASN A 84 11.08 18.15 10.06
N LYS A 85 9.77 18.15 10.30
CA LYS A 85 8.87 17.05 9.94
C LYS A 85 8.98 16.81 8.43
N ARG A 86 9.44 15.62 8.03
CA ARG A 86 9.39 15.19 6.63
C ARG A 86 8.01 14.60 6.39
N GLU A 87 7.11 15.42 5.86
CA GLU A 87 5.78 14.95 5.49
C GLU A 87 5.88 14.08 4.25
N ASP A 88 5.34 12.87 4.34
CA ASP A 88 5.14 12.04 3.17
C ASP A 88 3.91 12.58 2.42
N SER A 89 4.15 13.09 1.21
CA SER A 89 3.11 13.60 0.31
C SER A 89 2.67 12.55 -0.72
N CYS A 90 3.24 11.34 -0.66
CA CYS A 90 2.86 10.26 -1.54
C CYS A 90 1.41 9.85 -1.25
N VAL A 91 0.60 9.80 -2.31
CA VAL A 91 -0.76 9.27 -2.25
C VAL A 91 -0.69 7.84 -2.77
N ALA A 92 -1.13 6.89 -1.94
CA ALA A 92 -1.24 5.52 -2.40
C ALA A 92 -2.26 5.43 -3.54
N GLN A 93 -1.87 4.78 -4.64
CA GLN A 93 -2.69 4.64 -5.84
C GLN A 93 -3.31 3.25 -5.94
N SER A 94 -3.55 2.60 -4.80
CA SER A 94 -4.31 1.36 -4.71
C SER A 94 -5.53 1.55 -3.81
N ASP A 95 -6.52 0.71 -4.05
CA ASP A 95 -7.77 0.61 -3.30
C ASP A 95 -7.62 -0.10 -1.93
N PHE A 96 -6.40 -0.55 -1.61
CA PHE A 96 -6.05 -1.08 -0.28
C PHE A 96 -5.91 -0.01 0.80
N TRP A 97 -5.84 1.27 0.43
CA TRP A 97 -5.61 2.37 1.37
C TRP A 97 -6.88 3.18 1.61
N ILE A 98 -7.15 3.43 2.89
CA ILE A 98 -8.20 4.35 3.34
C ILE A 98 -7.56 5.73 3.46
N THR A 99 -8.27 6.77 3.00
CA THR A 99 -7.72 8.13 3.09
C THR A 99 -7.66 8.59 4.55
N PRO A 100 -6.70 9.47 4.93
CA PRO A 100 -6.66 10.02 6.29
C PRO A 100 -7.99 10.62 6.73
N LYS A 101 -8.66 11.34 5.82
CA LYS A 101 -9.98 11.94 6.02
C LYS A 101 -11.08 10.91 6.36
N GLU A 102 -10.97 9.68 5.89
CA GLU A 102 -11.90 8.60 6.21
C GLU A 102 -11.55 7.93 7.53
N VAL A 103 -10.26 7.75 7.82
CA VAL A 103 -9.78 7.23 9.12
C VAL A 103 -10.18 8.16 10.27
N ASP A 104 -9.97 9.48 10.12
CA ASP A 104 -10.22 10.49 11.16
C ASP A 104 -11.71 10.68 11.53
N ARG A 105 -12.62 9.89 10.93
CA ARG A 105 -14.05 9.88 11.28
C ARG A 105 -14.37 8.94 12.44
N PHE A 106 -13.47 8.03 12.78
CA PHE A 106 -13.61 7.01 13.81
C PHE A 106 -12.67 7.30 14.99
#